data_AF-A0A0G1RFD8-F1
#
_entry.id   AF-A0A0G1RFD8-F1
#
_cell.length_a   1.000
_cell.length_b   1.000
_cell.length_c   1.000
_cell.angle_alpha   90.00
_cell.angle_beta   90.00
_cell.angle_gamma   90.00
#
_symmetry.space_group_name_H-M   'P 1'
#
loop_
_entity.id
_entity.type
_entity.pdbx_description
1 polymer ?
#
loop_
_entity_poly.entity_id
_entity_poly.type
_entity_poly.pdbx_seq_one_letter_code
_entity_poly.pdbx_strand_id
1 'polypeptide(L)'
;MTSQQIRQKFLEFFEKRGHAIVPSSSLLPDDKSVLLTTAGMQQFKPHFIGQADPVHDFGSRNTASIQKCFRTSDIDEVGDESHLTFFEMLGNFSFGGYFKKEAIEYAREFIVKELGLKIDYVSVFEGDSEVPADIESERICV
;
A
#
# COMPACT_ATOMS: atom_id res chain seq x y z
N MET A 1 -17.94 -12.48 -3.11
CA MET A 1 -17.72 -11.04 -2.85
C MET A 1 -17.42 -10.36 -4.17
N THR A 2 -18.03 -9.21 -4.48
CA THR A 2 -17.72 -8.47 -5.71
C THR A 2 -16.46 -7.62 -5.52
N SER A 3 -15.82 -7.20 -6.62
CA SER A 3 -14.66 -6.28 -6.54
C SER A 3 -15.00 -4.98 -5.80
N GLN A 4 -16.20 -4.44 -6.02
CA GLN A 4 -16.67 -3.25 -5.32
C GLN A 4 -16.81 -3.46 -3.81
N GLN A 5 -17.29 -4.63 -3.37
CA GLN A 5 -17.37 -4.97 -1.96
C GLN A 5 -15.99 -5.09 -1.31
N ILE A 6 -15.00 -5.65 -2.01
CA ILE A 6 -13.61 -5.74 -1.51
C ILE A 6 -13.01 -4.34 -1.33
N ARG A 7 -13.18 -3.46 -2.34
CA ARG A 7 -12.72 -2.06 -2.26
C ARG A 7 -13.32 -1.34 -1.05
N GLN A 8 -14.63 -1.46 -0.86
CA GLN A 8 -15.32 -0.82 0.27
C GLN A 8 -14.84 -1.38 1.61
N LYS A 9 -14.73 -2.71 1.75
CA LYS A 9 -14.21 -3.35 2.96
C LYS A 9 -12.80 -2.89 3.32
N PHE A 10 -11.92 -2.75 2.33
CA PHE A 10 -10.55 -2.25 2.55
C PHE A 10 -10.55 -0.84 3.13
N LEU A 11 -11.29 0.08 2.52
CA LEU A 11 -11.35 1.47 2.98
C LEU A 11 -11.97 1.57 4.37
N GLU A 12 -13.11 0.91 4.62
CA GLU A 12 -13.75 0.90 5.94
C GLU A 12 -12.86 0.28 7.02
N PHE A 13 -12.08 -0.75 6.68
CA PHE A 13 -11.17 -1.40 7.60
C PHE A 13 -10.10 -0.43 8.11
N PHE A 14 -9.50 0.36 7.22
CA PHE A 14 -8.47 1.33 7.58
C PHE A 14 -9.06 2.62 8.17
N GLU A 15 -10.22 3.07 7.70
CA GLU A 15 -10.93 4.21 8.30
C GLU A 15 -11.22 3.98 9.78
N LYS A 16 -11.71 2.78 10.15
CA LYS A 16 -11.95 2.39 11.56
C LYS A 16 -10.68 2.37 12.43
N ARG A 17 -9.50 2.37 11.82
CA ARG A 17 -8.18 2.40 12.48
C ARG A 17 -7.55 3.79 12.46
N GLY A 18 -8.31 4.82 12.07
CA GLY A 18 -7.88 6.21 12.08
C GLY A 18 -7.07 6.62 10.85
N HIS A 19 -7.10 5.82 9.78
CA HIS A 19 -6.52 6.25 8.50
C HIS A 19 -7.47 7.22 7.81
N ALA A 20 -6.95 8.35 7.35
CA ALA A 20 -7.70 9.23 6.47
C ALA A 20 -7.84 8.59 5.08
N ILE A 21 -9.06 8.55 4.55
CA ILE A 21 -9.31 8.01 3.22
C ILE A 21 -9.00 9.08 2.18
N VAL A 22 -7.94 8.85 1.39
CA VAL A 22 -7.47 9.80 0.38
C VAL A 22 -7.85 9.29 -1.01
N PRO A 23 -8.43 10.14 -1.88
CA PRO A 23 -8.73 9.75 -3.25
C PRO A 23 -7.49 9.32 -4.04
N SER A 24 -7.71 8.49 -5.05
CA SER A 24 -6.70 8.20 -6.08
C SER A 24 -6.23 9.49 -6.75
N SER A 25 -4.92 9.66 -6.88
CA SER A 25 -4.35 10.72 -7.72
C SER A 25 -4.58 10.43 -9.21
N SER A 26 -4.32 11.43 -10.05
CA SER A 26 -4.25 11.27 -11.51
C SER A 26 -3.24 10.20 -11.92
N LEU A 27 -3.44 9.58 -13.10
CA LEU A 27 -2.43 8.75 -13.76
C LEU A 27 -1.31 9.58 -14.38
N LEU A 28 -1.56 10.87 -14.62
CA LEU A 28 -0.59 11.85 -15.08
C LEU A 28 0.02 12.51 -13.83
N PRO A 29 1.24 12.15 -13.42
CA PRO A 29 1.86 12.69 -12.22
C PRO A 29 2.40 14.10 -12.47
N ASP A 30 2.44 14.92 -11.41
CA ASP A 30 3.13 16.22 -11.45
C ASP A 30 4.66 16.07 -11.42
N ASP A 31 5.16 14.92 -10.94
CA ASP A 31 6.58 14.60 -10.89
C ASP A 31 7.10 14.23 -12.29
N LYS A 32 7.96 15.09 -12.84
CA LYS A 32 8.56 14.96 -14.17
C LYS A 32 9.52 13.78 -14.32
N SER A 33 9.92 13.12 -13.22
CA SER A 33 10.81 11.96 -13.24
C SER A 33 10.07 10.65 -13.54
N VAL A 34 8.74 10.64 -13.47
CA VAL A 34 7.91 9.46 -13.71
C VAL A 34 6.95 9.69 -14.87
N LEU A 35 6.75 8.68 -15.71
CA LEU A 35 5.89 8.78 -16.90
C LEU A 35 4.40 8.73 -16.54
N LEU A 36 4.02 7.74 -15.73
CA LEU A 36 2.65 7.50 -15.27
C LEU A 36 2.68 7.12 -13.79
N THR A 37 1.54 7.28 -13.12
CA THR A 37 1.40 6.83 -11.75
C THR A 37 1.41 5.30 -11.67
N THR A 38 2.44 4.72 -11.06
CA THR A 38 2.65 3.26 -11.03
C THR A 38 2.37 2.62 -9.67
N ALA A 39 2.19 3.44 -8.62
CA ALA A 39 1.94 2.99 -7.26
C ALA A 39 1.18 4.05 -6.43
N GLY A 40 0.43 3.60 -5.42
CA GLY A 40 -0.30 4.47 -4.50
C GLY A 40 0.57 5.42 -3.68
N MET A 41 1.85 5.09 -3.47
CA MET A 41 2.76 5.88 -2.65
C MET A 41 3.16 7.22 -3.27
N GLN A 42 3.07 7.36 -4.61
CA GLN A 42 3.67 8.48 -5.33
C GLN A 42 3.06 9.83 -4.96
N GLN A 43 1.74 9.89 -4.75
CA GLN A 43 1.06 11.11 -4.29
C GLN A 43 1.47 11.55 -2.88
N PHE A 44 2.08 10.65 -2.10
CA PHE A 44 2.51 10.90 -0.72
C PHE A 44 4.03 11.10 -0.60
N LYS A 45 4.76 11.18 -1.73
CA LYS A 45 6.21 11.40 -1.74
C LYS A 45 6.64 12.59 -0.86
N PRO A 46 5.99 13.78 -0.90
CA PRO A 46 6.35 14.90 -0.04
C PRO A 46 6.26 14.58 1.46
N HIS A 47 5.28 13.78 1.89
CA HIS A 47 5.09 13.38 3.28
C HIS A 47 6.16 12.39 3.74
N PHE A 48 6.54 11.43 2.89
CA PHE A 48 7.61 10.48 3.21
C PHE A 48 8.98 11.13 3.39
N ILE A 49 9.26 12.18 2.62
CA ILE A 49 10.55 12.91 2.69
C ILE A 49 10.51 14.11 3.64
N GLY A 50 9.42 14.29 4.40
CA GLY A 50 9.29 15.34 5.41
C GLY A 50 9.10 16.76 4.87
N GLN A 51 8.69 16.91 3.60
CA GLN A 51 8.41 18.20 2.97
C GLN A 51 6.97 18.68 3.15
N ALA A 52 6.05 17.79 3.55
CA ALA A 52 4.65 18.10 3.83
C ALA A 52 4.21 17.46 5.15
N ASP A 53 3.26 18.09 5.85
CA ASP A 53 2.74 17.62 7.14
C ASP A 53 1.44 16.82 6.94
N PRO A 54 1.45 15.49 7.18
CA PRO A 54 0.28 14.64 6.95
C PRO A 54 -0.87 14.96 7.92
N VAL A 55 -0.58 15.46 9.13
CA VAL A 55 -1.63 15.83 10.09
C VAL A 55 -2.33 17.10 9.65
N HIS A 56 -1.58 18.07 9.12
CA HIS A 56 -2.16 19.27 8.52
C HIS A 56 -3.00 18.95 7.28
N ASP A 57 -2.47 18.13 6.36
CA ASP A 57 -3.09 17.91 5.06
C ASP A 57 -4.25 16.91 5.09
N PHE A 58 -4.16 15.88 5.95
CA PHE A 58 -5.12 14.77 6.00
C PHE A 58 -5.83 14.61 7.34
N GLY A 59 -5.44 15.36 8.37
CA GLY A 59 -5.96 15.17 9.73
C GLY A 59 -5.45 13.90 10.43
N SER A 60 -4.54 13.16 9.81
CA SER A 60 -4.00 11.90 10.34
C SER A 60 -2.59 11.64 9.83
N ARG A 61 -1.77 10.96 10.64
CA ARG A 61 -0.46 10.43 10.20
C ARG A 61 -0.60 9.18 9.34
N ASN A 62 -1.81 8.63 9.23
CA ASN A 62 -2.06 7.39 8.51
C ASN A 62 -3.10 7.65 7.43
N THR A 63 -2.90 7.09 6.23
CA THR A 63 -3.84 7.25 5.12
C THR A 63 -4.09 5.91 4.44
N ALA A 64 -5.26 5.77 3.81
CA ALA A 64 -5.54 4.65 2.94
C ALA A 64 -6.17 5.14 1.62
N SER A 65 -5.81 4.50 0.52
CA SER A 65 -6.32 4.84 -0.81
C SER A 65 -6.41 3.62 -1.71
N ILE A 66 -7.20 3.75 -2.77
CA ILE A 66 -7.28 2.79 -3.87
C ILE A 66 -6.78 3.52 -5.12
N GLN A 67 -5.50 3.38 -5.43
CA GLN A 67 -4.86 4.13 -6.49
C GLN A 67 -5.05 3.44 -7.83
N LYS A 68 -5.51 4.20 -8.83
CA LYS A 68 -5.38 3.81 -10.24
C LYS A 68 -3.91 3.81 -10.63
N CYS A 69 -3.37 2.67 -11.04
CA CYS A 69 -1.99 2.49 -11.44
C CYS A 69 -1.90 2.11 -12.91
N PHE A 70 -0.85 2.57 -13.59
CA PHE A 70 -0.50 2.11 -14.94
C PHE A 70 0.97 1.71 -14.99
N ARG A 71 1.26 0.44 -15.29
CA ARG A 71 2.62 -0.09 -15.42
C ARG A 71 2.89 -0.52 -16.86
N THR A 72 3.76 0.24 -17.52
CA THR A 72 4.28 -0.13 -18.84
C THR A 72 5.36 -1.20 -18.75
N SER A 73 6.01 -1.36 -17.59
CA SER A 73 7.02 -2.38 -17.34
C SER A 73 6.48 -3.80 -17.46
N ASP A 74 5.20 -3.98 -17.18
CA ASP A 74 4.58 -5.30 -17.07
C ASP A 74 3.94 -5.71 -18.41
N ILE A 75 4.09 -4.90 -19.47
CA ILE A 75 3.35 -5.05 -20.74
C ILE A 75 3.65 -6.37 -21.46
N ASP A 76 4.87 -6.88 -21.36
CA ASP A 76 5.28 -8.13 -22.02
C ASP A 76 4.71 -9.37 -21.31
N GLU A 77 4.31 -9.24 -20.04
CA GLU A 77 3.69 -10.31 -19.24
C GLU A 77 2.16 -10.33 -19.36
N VAL A 78 1.57 -9.27 -19.94
CA VAL A 78 0.11 -9.12 -20.06
C VAL A 78 -0.47 -10.19 -20.96
N GLY A 79 -1.50 -10.87 -20.46
CA GLY A 79 -2.14 -12.01 -21.12
C GLY A 79 -2.15 -13.26 -20.23
N ASP A 80 -1.43 -13.23 -19.11
CA ASP A 80 -1.54 -14.21 -18.04
C ASP A 80 -2.74 -13.93 -17.10
N GLU A 81 -2.83 -14.67 -16.00
CA GLU A 81 -3.92 -14.55 -15.02
C GLU A 81 -3.73 -13.42 -14.01
N SER A 82 -2.57 -12.73 -14.00
CA SER A 82 -2.15 -11.92 -12.85
C SER A 82 -1.57 -10.53 -13.17
N HIS A 83 -1.12 -10.30 -14.39
CA HIS A 83 -0.50 -9.05 -14.83
C HIS A 83 -1.47 -8.20 -15.66
N LEU A 84 -1.55 -6.93 -15.30
CA LEU A 84 -2.34 -5.91 -15.97
C LEU A 84 -1.46 -4.68 -16.19
N THR A 85 -1.69 -3.96 -17.30
CA THR A 85 -1.12 -2.62 -17.44
C THR A 85 -1.81 -1.63 -16.51
N PHE A 86 -3.16 -1.63 -16.51
CA PHE A 86 -3.98 -0.79 -15.64
C PHE A 86 -4.63 -1.61 -14.53
N PHE A 87 -4.45 -1.20 -13.28
CA PHE A 87 -5.02 -1.87 -12.12
C PHE A 87 -5.26 -0.92 -10.95
N GLU A 88 -6.02 -1.38 -9.96
CA GLU A 88 -6.25 -0.66 -8.70
C GLU A 88 -5.32 -1.21 -7.61
N MET A 89 -4.49 -0.36 -7.02
CA MET A 89 -3.63 -0.70 -5.89
C MET A 89 -4.29 -0.23 -4.59
N LEU A 90 -4.69 -1.18 -3.76
CA LEU A 90 -5.20 -0.93 -2.41
C LEU A 90 -3.99 -0.72 -1.49
N GLY A 91 -3.82 0.49 -0.96
CA GLY A 91 -2.64 0.86 -0.15
C GLY A 91 -3.01 1.56 1.15
N ASN A 92 -2.32 1.19 2.23
CA ASN A 92 -2.32 1.91 3.50
C ASN A 92 -0.92 2.45 3.78
N PHE A 93 -0.83 3.68 4.28
CA PHE A 93 0.42 4.40 4.46
C PHE A 93 0.48 4.98 5.87
N SER A 94 1.69 5.02 6.42
CA SER A 94 1.97 5.67 7.70
C SER A 94 3.15 6.61 7.57
N PHE A 95 2.96 7.84 8.03
CA PHE A 95 3.92 8.94 8.00
C PHE A 95 4.35 9.23 9.45
N GLY A 96 5.16 8.34 10.03
CA GLY A 96 5.54 8.41 11.44
C GLY A 96 4.39 8.15 12.42
N GLY A 97 3.39 7.36 12.00
CA GLY A 97 2.30 6.88 12.86
C GLY A 97 2.63 5.52 13.49
N TYR A 98 2.64 4.46 12.68
CA TYR A 98 3.01 3.11 13.05
C TYR A 98 4.07 2.55 12.09
N PHE A 99 4.62 1.38 12.40
CA PHE A 99 5.68 0.77 11.61
C PHE A 99 5.41 -0.71 11.34
N LYS A 100 6.42 -1.58 11.41
CA LYS A 100 6.32 -2.99 11.00
C LYS A 100 5.24 -3.76 11.74
N LYS A 101 5.20 -3.65 13.07
CA LYS A 101 4.29 -4.46 13.91
C LYS A 101 2.83 -4.26 13.53
N GLU A 102 2.35 -3.03 13.58
CA GLU A 102 0.95 -2.74 13.27
C GLU A 102 0.66 -2.93 11.78
N ALA A 103 1.61 -2.63 10.88
CA ALA A 103 1.43 -2.87 9.45
C ALA A 103 1.17 -4.36 9.15
N ILE A 104 1.97 -5.26 9.75
CA ILE A 104 1.83 -6.71 9.59
C ILE A 104 0.54 -7.19 10.25
N GLU A 105 0.23 -6.72 11.46
CA GLU A 105 -1.00 -7.07 12.17
C GLU A 105 -2.26 -6.65 11.38
N TYR A 106 -2.28 -5.45 10.80
CA TYR A 106 -3.38 -4.97 9.97
C TYR A 106 -3.53 -5.77 8.68
N ALA A 107 -2.44 -6.06 7.98
CA ALA A 107 -2.48 -6.89 6.77
C ALA A 107 -3.02 -8.29 7.09
N ARG A 108 -2.50 -8.92 8.15
CA ARG A 108 -2.95 -10.25 8.60
C ARG A 108 -4.42 -10.23 9.00
N GLU A 109 -4.85 -9.23 9.75
CA GLU A 109 -6.24 -9.13 10.20
C GLU A 109 -7.19 -8.92 9.03
N PHE A 110 -6.85 -8.07 8.06
CA PHE A 110 -7.66 -7.87 6.87
C PHE A 110 -7.78 -9.16 6.04
N ILE A 111 -6.67 -9.84 5.76
CA ILE A 111 -6.66 -11.07 4.96
C ILE A 111 -7.42 -12.20 5.67
N VAL A 112 -7.13 -12.43 6.95
CA VAL A 112 -7.67 -13.58 7.68
C VAL A 112 -9.08 -13.33 8.19
N LYS A 113 -9.34 -12.18 8.84
CA LYS A 113 -10.64 -11.92 9.47
C LYS A 113 -11.63 -11.28 8.51
N GLU A 114 -11.23 -10.29 7.70
CA GLU A 114 -12.17 -9.59 6.82
C GLU A 114 -12.45 -10.31 5.50
N LEU A 115 -11.43 -10.99 4.95
CA LEU A 115 -11.55 -11.75 3.70
C LEU A 115 -11.73 -13.26 3.92
N GLY A 116 -11.43 -13.78 5.11
CA GLY A 116 -11.59 -15.21 5.43
C GLY A 116 -10.55 -16.10 4.74
N LEU A 117 -9.39 -15.55 4.35
CA LEU A 117 -8.35 -16.27 3.63
C LEU A 117 -7.28 -16.78 4.59
N LYS A 118 -6.67 -17.92 4.24
CA LYS A 118 -5.48 -18.42 4.91
C LYS A 118 -4.25 -17.78 4.27
N ILE A 119 -3.29 -17.37 5.08
CA ILE A 119 -1.97 -16.96 4.61
C ILE A 119 -1.09 -18.22 4.58
N ASP A 120 -0.67 -18.63 3.40
CA ASP A 120 0.19 -19.81 3.24
C ASP A 120 1.68 -19.48 3.36
N TYR A 121 2.09 -18.31 2.86
CA TYR A 121 3.49 -17.86 2.88
C TYR A 121 3.59 -16.36 3.15
N VAL A 122 4.69 -15.98 3.77
CA VAL A 122 5.16 -14.60 3.93
C VAL A 122 6.64 -14.57 3.61
N SER A 123 7.11 -13.48 3.01
CA SER A 123 8.53 -13.26 2.73
C SER A 123 9.03 -12.05 3.51
N VAL A 124 10.24 -12.13 4.05
CA VAL A 124 10.95 -11.01 4.68
C VAL A 124 12.27 -10.77 3.96
N PHE A 125 12.79 -9.55 4.02
CA PHE A 125 14.03 -9.22 3.34
C PHE A 125 15.21 -9.92 4.02
N GLU A 126 15.96 -10.73 3.27
CA GLU A 126 17.08 -11.53 3.78
C GLU A 126 18.34 -10.71 4.06
N GLY A 127 18.38 -9.45 3.62
CA GLY A 127 19.57 -8.61 3.65
C GLY A 127 20.37 -8.70 2.35
N ASP A 128 21.26 -7.75 2.15
CA ASP A 128 22.27 -7.77 1.10
C ASP A 128 23.62 -7.27 1.64
N SER A 129 24.55 -6.92 0.74
CA SER A 129 25.87 -6.41 1.13
C SER A 129 25.86 -5.07 1.86
N GLU A 130 24.78 -4.29 1.73
CA GLU A 130 24.64 -2.93 2.28
C GLU A 130 23.61 -2.86 3.40
N VAL A 131 22.54 -3.66 3.33
CA VAL A 131 21.39 -3.61 4.25
C VAL A 131 21.23 -4.95 4.96
N PRO A 132 21.19 -4.98 6.31
CA PRO A 132 21.03 -6.24 7.05
C PRO A 132 19.63 -6.86 6.87
N ALA A 133 19.54 -8.17 7.15
CA ALA A 133 18.29 -8.91 7.19
C ALA A 133 17.24 -8.27 8.10
N ASP A 134 15.96 -8.33 7.70
CA ASP A 134 14.85 -7.83 8.50
C ASP A 134 14.34 -8.86 9.52
N ILE A 135 15.18 -9.11 10.53
CA ILE A 135 14.88 -10.03 11.65
C ILE A 135 13.70 -9.52 12.51
N GLU A 136 13.42 -8.22 12.48
CA GLU A 136 12.29 -7.66 13.22
C GLU A 136 10.96 -8.11 12.62
N SER A 137 10.79 -7.96 11.30
CA SER A 137 9.58 -8.41 10.60
C SER A 137 9.43 -9.93 10.67
N GLU A 138 10.53 -10.68 10.58
CA GLU A 138 10.51 -12.14 10.74
C GLU A 138 9.87 -12.54 12.08
N ARG A 139 10.29 -11.94 13.19
CA ARG A 139 9.74 -12.22 14.53
C ARG A 139 8.28 -11.83 14.71
N ILE A 140 7.78 -10.86 13.94
CA ILE A 140 6.38 -10.42 14.01
C ILE A 140 5.49 -11.39 13.21
N CYS A 141 6.01 -11.94 12.12
CA CYS A 141 5.30 -12.84 11.22
C CYS A 141 5.15 -14.27 11.74
N VAL A 142 6.12 -14.74 12.54
CA VAL A 142 6.14 -16.06 13.20
C VAL A 142 5.22 -16.07 14.43
#